data_AF-A0A517ZKV3-F1
#
_entry.id   AF-A0A517ZKV3-F1
#
_cell.length_a   1.000
_cell.length_b   1.000
_cell.length_c   1.000
_cell.angle_alpha   90.00
_cell.angle_beta   90.00
_cell.angle_gamma   90.00
#
_symmetry.space_group_name_H-M   'P 1'
#
loop_
_entity.id
_entity.type
_entity.pdbx_description
1 polymer ?
#
loop_
_entity_poly.entity_id
_entity_poly.type
_entity_poly.pdbx_seq_one_letter_code
_entity_poly.pdbx_strand_id
1 'polypeptide(L)'
;MSMTIARLPHAGLVKRRTKFGRVFTLSFAGLLLGLGSAVAYSAETGNDSRVLPEIKWDTTLNKFQFDADKFIGQRLTVKCPPAAVDQSFSGVYGTDFYPSDTSICIAALHAGMITKEGGTVTIQLNPGKPKYAGSKRNGVETDSLPETRRSMSFVDGPGSDETNKIHLAHIPRIDWDTKFTRSGFAYRRLVGQRFSFRCPPAPSNLRPRIVYGTDTYDFSSMICRAALHAGKITTQGGIVTVEIGPGVPKFVGSIRNGIETNSKGGTDRTLTFIDHAKMKKREQSANK
;
A
#
# COMPACT_ATOMS: atom_id res chain seq x y z
N MET A 1 32.83 -31.54 44.97
CA MET A 1 33.07 -30.28 44.22
C MET A 1 32.02 -29.28 44.65
N SER A 2 32.37 -28.42 45.61
CA SER A 2 31.58 -27.24 45.98
C SER A 2 31.66 -26.21 44.86
N MET A 3 30.54 -25.58 44.51
CA MET A 3 30.57 -24.30 43.81
C MET A 3 29.50 -23.37 44.37
N THR A 4 30.03 -22.33 44.99
CA THR A 4 29.39 -21.26 45.75
C THR A 4 28.70 -20.27 44.81
N ILE A 5 27.47 -19.89 45.14
CA ILE A 5 26.69 -18.84 44.49
C ILE A 5 27.14 -17.48 45.03
N ALA A 6 27.65 -16.60 44.16
CA ALA A 6 27.99 -15.22 44.50
C ALA A 6 26.79 -14.28 44.31
N ARG A 7 26.41 -13.57 45.38
CA ARG A 7 25.43 -12.46 45.40
C ARG A 7 26.11 -11.14 45.03
N LEU A 8 25.46 -10.33 44.20
CA LEU A 8 25.78 -8.92 43.96
C LEU A 8 24.84 -8.01 44.78
N PRO A 9 25.32 -6.88 45.34
CA PRO A 9 24.51 -6.01 46.20
C PRO A 9 23.73 -4.94 45.43
N HIS A 10 22.54 -4.62 45.98
CA HIS A 10 21.66 -3.52 45.63
C HIS A 10 22.27 -2.14 45.90
N ALA A 11 22.19 -1.23 44.92
CA ALA A 11 22.41 0.20 45.12
C ALA A 11 21.07 0.94 45.26
N GLY A 12 20.99 1.76 46.30
CA GLY A 12 19.76 2.33 46.85
C GLY A 12 19.18 3.54 46.12
N LEU A 13 17.86 3.68 46.32
CA LEU A 13 17.03 4.83 46.00
C LEU A 13 17.37 6.03 46.91
N VAL A 14 17.68 7.19 46.31
CA VAL A 14 17.73 8.48 47.01
C VAL A 14 16.46 9.28 46.69
N LYS A 15 15.56 9.36 47.67
CA LYS A 15 14.45 10.32 47.71
C LYS A 15 14.99 11.66 48.21
N ARG A 16 14.83 12.74 47.44
CA ARG A 16 14.92 14.11 47.95
C ARG A 16 13.53 14.75 48.02
N ARG A 17 13.09 15.07 49.23
CA ARG A 17 11.98 15.96 49.57
C ARG A 17 12.56 17.18 50.30
N THR A 18 12.24 18.38 49.85
CA THR A 18 12.19 19.66 50.59
C THR A 18 11.92 20.75 49.54
N LYS A 19 11.25 21.89 49.77
CA LYS A 19 10.32 22.41 50.78
C LYS A 19 9.62 23.59 50.08
N PHE A 20 8.38 23.85 50.47
CA PHE A 20 7.55 24.98 50.04
C PHE A 20 8.23 26.34 50.24
N GLY A 21 8.17 27.20 49.21
CA GLY A 21 8.48 28.62 49.28
C GLY A 21 7.38 29.41 48.57
N ARG A 22 6.65 30.26 49.34
CA ARG A 22 5.67 31.24 48.84
C ARG A 22 6.39 32.32 48.02
N VAL A 23 5.85 32.68 46.86
CA VAL A 23 6.20 33.94 46.17
C VAL A 23 4.94 34.62 45.64
N PHE A 24 4.98 35.94 45.82
CA PHE A 24 3.99 36.99 45.63
C PHE A 24 3.32 37.04 44.24
N THR A 25 2.05 37.42 44.26
CA THR A 25 1.27 37.93 43.14
C THR A 25 1.81 39.28 42.67
N LEU A 26 2.10 39.40 41.37
CA LEU A 26 2.21 40.68 40.65
C LEU A 26 1.54 40.51 39.28
N SER A 27 0.42 41.19 39.10
CA SER A 27 -0.30 41.31 37.84
C SER A 27 0.57 42.01 36.79
N PHE A 28 0.73 41.37 35.63
CA PHE A 28 1.12 42.05 34.40
C PHE A 28 0.06 41.77 33.34
N ALA A 29 -0.62 42.85 32.91
CA ALA A 29 -1.47 42.87 31.74
C ALA A 29 -0.58 42.76 30.49
N GLY A 30 -0.62 41.62 29.81
CA GLY A 30 0.09 41.35 28.57
C GLY A 30 -0.88 41.20 27.42
N LEU A 31 -0.91 42.20 26.54
CA LEU A 31 -1.63 42.24 25.27
C LEU A 31 -1.03 41.18 24.32
N LEU A 32 -1.69 40.04 24.14
CA LEU A 32 -1.27 39.00 23.20
C LEU A 32 -1.81 39.32 21.79
N LEU A 33 -0.96 39.89 20.94
CA LEU A 33 -1.11 39.83 19.49
C LEU A 33 -0.92 38.37 19.07
N GLY A 34 -2.01 37.73 18.66
CA GLY A 34 -2.02 36.35 18.18
C GLY A 34 -1.24 36.23 16.87
N LEU A 35 0.03 35.83 16.97
CA LEU A 35 0.74 35.23 15.85
C LEU A 35 0.20 33.81 15.68
N GLY A 36 -0.71 33.65 14.73
CA GLY A 36 -1.14 32.34 14.26
C GLY A 36 0.07 31.56 13.78
N SER A 37 0.57 30.64 14.62
CA SER A 37 1.61 29.70 14.23
C SER A 37 0.99 28.76 13.20
N ALA A 38 1.42 28.89 11.94
CA ALA A 38 1.09 27.91 10.92
C ALA A 38 1.69 26.56 11.34
N VAL A 39 0.84 25.67 11.83
CA VAL A 39 1.21 24.28 12.08
C VAL A 39 1.41 23.64 10.72
N ALA A 40 2.67 23.43 10.32
CA ALA A 40 3.00 22.58 9.20
C ALA A 40 2.58 21.15 9.55
N TYR A 41 1.49 20.67 8.95
CA TYR A 41 1.14 19.26 8.97
C TYR A 41 2.18 18.51 8.11
N SER A 42 3.18 17.93 8.76
CA SER A 42 3.92 16.83 8.14
C SER A 42 2.97 15.65 8.03
N ALA A 43 2.63 15.25 6.80
CA ALA A 43 1.94 13.99 6.57
C ALA A 43 2.88 12.87 7.03
N GLU A 44 2.58 12.26 8.18
CA GLU A 44 3.25 11.05 8.61
C GLU A 44 2.98 9.97 7.55
N THR A 45 4.02 9.61 6.80
CA THR A 45 4.03 8.37 6.03
C THR A 45 3.95 7.25 7.05
N GLY A 46 2.74 6.70 7.24
CA GLY A 46 2.56 5.48 8.02
C GLY A 46 3.59 4.46 7.55
N ASN A 47 4.42 4.00 8.49
CA ASN A 47 5.54 3.12 8.20
C ASN A 47 5.03 1.86 7.49
N ASP A 48 5.19 1.86 6.17
CA ASP A 48 4.75 0.78 5.30
C ASP A 48 5.76 -0.36 5.41
N SER A 49 5.62 -1.21 6.43
CA SER A 49 6.52 -2.33 6.74
C SER A 49 6.56 -3.44 5.67
N ARG A 50 5.98 -3.21 4.49
CA ARG A 50 5.97 -4.16 3.38
C ARG A 50 7.38 -4.35 2.82
N VAL A 51 7.73 -5.60 2.55
CA VAL A 51 8.93 -5.92 1.76
C VAL A 51 8.61 -5.65 0.29
N LEU A 52 9.00 -4.46 -0.18
CA LEU A 52 8.77 -4.02 -1.56
C LEU A 52 9.99 -4.29 -2.45
N PRO A 53 9.80 -4.63 -3.73
CA PRO A 53 10.92 -4.77 -4.65
C PRO A 53 11.55 -3.41 -4.95
N GLU A 54 12.86 -3.31 -4.74
CA GLU A 54 13.67 -2.21 -5.29
C GLU A 54 14.01 -2.53 -6.75
N ILE A 55 13.83 -1.55 -7.65
CA ILE A 55 13.97 -1.72 -9.11
C ILE A 55 15.11 -0.88 -9.68
N LYS A 56 15.48 -1.13 -10.93
CA LYS A 56 16.41 -0.25 -11.67
C LYS A 56 15.64 0.90 -12.33
N TRP A 57 16.33 2.00 -12.61
CA TRP A 57 15.73 3.19 -13.25
C TRP A 57 15.19 2.95 -14.65
N ASP A 58 15.61 1.90 -15.35
CA ASP A 58 15.10 1.48 -16.66
C ASP A 58 13.97 0.44 -16.58
N THR A 59 13.57 0.02 -15.38
CA THR A 59 12.59 -1.07 -15.21
C THR A 59 11.19 -0.63 -15.62
N THR A 60 10.54 -1.49 -16.41
CA THR A 60 9.14 -1.35 -16.87
C THR A 60 8.24 -2.39 -16.21
N LEU A 61 6.91 -2.27 -16.39
CA LEU A 61 5.93 -3.19 -15.78
C LEU A 61 6.08 -4.66 -16.24
N ASN A 62 6.61 -4.89 -17.45
CA ASN A 62 6.85 -6.24 -17.98
C ASN A 62 7.81 -7.07 -17.12
N LYS A 63 8.75 -6.41 -16.39
CA LYS A 63 9.65 -7.12 -15.46
C LYS A 63 8.88 -7.95 -14.42
N PHE A 64 7.67 -7.50 -14.08
CA PHE A 64 6.76 -8.12 -13.11
C PHE A 64 5.65 -8.94 -13.78
N GLN A 65 5.63 -9.01 -15.13
CA GLN A 65 4.50 -9.51 -15.91
C GLN A 65 3.19 -8.79 -15.55
N PHE A 66 3.31 -7.51 -15.16
CA PHE A 66 2.18 -6.67 -14.74
C PHE A 66 1.60 -5.87 -15.91
N ASP A 67 2.13 -6.02 -17.12
CA ASP A 67 1.63 -5.47 -18.37
C ASP A 67 0.72 -6.48 -19.08
N ALA A 68 -0.36 -6.91 -18.41
CA ALA A 68 -1.39 -7.74 -19.02
C ALA A 68 -2.78 -7.17 -18.71
N ASP A 69 -3.75 -7.32 -19.63
CA ASP A 69 -5.06 -6.66 -19.52
C ASP A 69 -5.82 -7.07 -18.25
N LYS A 70 -5.56 -8.27 -17.73
CA LYS A 70 -6.12 -8.73 -16.44
C LYS A 70 -5.67 -7.88 -15.23
N PHE A 71 -4.56 -7.15 -15.34
CA PHE A 71 -4.08 -6.24 -14.30
C PHE A 71 -4.59 -4.81 -14.46
N ILE A 72 -5.42 -4.53 -15.47
CA ILE A 72 -6.02 -3.19 -15.59
C ILE A 72 -6.81 -2.86 -14.32
N GLY A 73 -6.60 -1.66 -13.80
CA GLY A 73 -7.11 -1.20 -12.51
C GLY A 73 -6.34 -1.71 -11.31
N GLN A 74 -5.45 -2.70 -11.43
CA GLN A 74 -4.62 -3.15 -10.31
C GLN A 74 -3.40 -2.27 -10.12
N ARG A 75 -2.82 -2.35 -8.93
CA ARG A 75 -1.71 -1.52 -8.50
C ARG A 75 -0.47 -2.35 -8.19
N LEU A 76 0.69 -1.79 -8.49
CA LEU A 76 2.01 -2.31 -8.16
C LEU A 76 2.75 -1.24 -7.37
N THR A 77 3.28 -1.58 -6.19
CA THR A 77 4.15 -0.69 -5.42
C THR A 77 5.59 -1.17 -5.55
N VAL A 78 6.50 -0.27 -5.90
CA VAL A 78 7.94 -0.55 -6.01
C VAL A 78 8.75 0.56 -5.34
N LYS A 79 10.02 0.29 -5.09
CA LYS A 79 10.98 1.29 -4.62
C LYS A 79 11.96 1.64 -5.75
N CYS A 80 12.05 2.91 -6.07
CA CYS A 80 13.10 3.45 -6.92
C CYS A 80 14.30 3.83 -6.05
N PRO A 81 15.52 3.35 -6.38
CA PRO A 81 16.73 3.76 -5.67
C PRO A 81 17.11 5.20 -6.04
N PRO A 82 18.03 5.83 -5.30
CA PRO A 82 18.67 7.06 -5.75
C PRO A 82 19.23 6.91 -7.17
N ALA A 83 19.10 7.96 -7.97
CA ALA A 83 19.66 8.03 -9.31
C ALA A 83 21.21 8.02 -9.24
N ALA A 84 21.83 7.30 -10.17
CA ALA A 84 23.26 7.45 -10.42
C ALA A 84 23.56 8.85 -10.98
N VAL A 85 24.80 9.31 -10.83
CA VAL A 85 25.23 10.65 -11.30
C VAL A 85 25.04 10.81 -12.81
N ASP A 86 25.28 9.74 -13.56
CA ASP A 86 25.17 9.65 -15.02
C ASP A 86 23.83 9.07 -15.51
N GLN A 87 22.82 9.03 -14.63
CA GLN A 87 21.50 8.51 -14.98
C GLN A 87 20.87 9.31 -16.14
N SER A 88 20.57 8.62 -17.24
CA SER A 88 19.75 9.18 -18.33
C SER A 88 18.28 9.19 -17.96
N PHE A 89 17.58 10.27 -18.30
CA PHE A 89 16.14 10.45 -18.08
C PHE A 89 15.35 10.61 -19.40
N SER A 90 15.89 10.12 -20.52
CA SER A 90 15.25 10.19 -21.84
C SER A 90 14.39 8.96 -22.17
N GLY A 91 13.68 8.99 -23.30
CA GLY A 91 12.92 7.83 -23.81
C GLY A 91 11.60 7.58 -23.07
N VAL A 92 10.98 8.63 -22.56
CA VAL A 92 9.70 8.58 -21.84
C VAL A 92 8.66 9.37 -22.61
N TYR A 93 7.43 8.84 -22.65
CA TYR A 93 6.33 9.44 -23.39
C TYR A 93 5.17 9.76 -22.46
N GLY A 94 4.48 10.85 -22.75
CA GLY A 94 3.23 11.19 -22.07
C GLY A 94 3.39 11.96 -20.76
N THR A 95 2.24 12.36 -20.23
CA THR A 95 2.11 13.21 -19.06
C THR A 95 0.90 12.74 -18.25
N ASP A 96 1.08 12.54 -16.95
CA ASP A 96 0.10 12.02 -15.96
C ASP A 96 -0.34 10.56 -16.21
N PHE A 97 -0.53 10.20 -17.47
CA PHE A 97 -0.59 8.84 -17.98
C PHE A 97 0.57 8.60 -18.95
N TYR A 98 1.24 7.47 -18.77
CA TYR A 98 2.41 7.05 -19.55
C TYR A 98 2.09 5.72 -20.23
N PRO A 99 2.61 5.42 -21.42
CA PRO A 99 2.53 4.06 -21.96
C PRO A 99 3.06 3.01 -20.97
N SER A 100 2.43 1.83 -20.88
CA SER A 100 2.77 0.84 -19.83
C SER A 100 4.18 0.24 -19.94
N ASP A 101 4.82 0.41 -21.08
CA ASP A 101 6.20 0.00 -21.39
C ASP A 101 7.23 1.11 -21.08
N THR A 102 6.80 2.25 -20.56
CA THR A 102 7.69 3.33 -20.10
C THR A 102 8.37 2.96 -18.77
N SER A 103 9.58 3.49 -18.54
CA SER A 103 10.29 3.34 -17.25
C SER A 103 9.44 3.84 -16.09
N ILE A 104 9.32 3.02 -15.04
CA ILE A 104 8.56 3.36 -13.83
C ILE A 104 9.21 4.54 -13.09
N CYS A 105 10.52 4.50 -12.84
CA CYS A 105 11.18 5.52 -12.03
C CYS A 105 11.33 6.86 -12.76
N ILE A 106 11.59 6.84 -14.07
CA ILE A 106 11.70 8.09 -14.84
C ILE A 106 10.32 8.74 -14.97
N ALA A 107 9.27 7.96 -15.24
CA ALA A 107 7.89 8.48 -15.25
C ALA A 107 7.47 9.00 -13.87
N ALA A 108 7.88 8.33 -12.79
CA ALA A 108 7.59 8.77 -11.43
C ALA A 108 8.27 10.11 -11.10
N LEU A 109 9.54 10.27 -11.49
CA LEU A 109 10.25 11.54 -11.36
C LEU A 109 9.55 12.63 -12.18
N HIS A 110 9.22 12.36 -13.45
CA HIS A 110 8.49 13.31 -14.30
C HIS A 110 7.14 13.71 -13.68
N ALA A 111 6.39 12.75 -13.13
CA ALA A 111 5.12 13.00 -12.44
C ALA A 111 5.26 13.73 -11.08
N GLY A 112 6.49 13.88 -10.56
CA GLY A 112 6.75 14.48 -9.25
C GLY A 112 6.42 13.57 -8.08
N MET A 113 6.33 12.25 -8.32
CA MET A 113 6.04 11.26 -7.27
C MET A 113 7.27 10.93 -6.42
N ILE A 114 8.46 11.13 -6.99
CA ILE A 114 9.76 10.98 -6.34
C ILE A 114 10.70 12.06 -6.84
N THR A 115 11.81 12.24 -6.13
CA THR A 115 12.95 13.06 -6.55
C THR A 115 14.10 12.16 -7.04
N LYS A 116 15.27 12.74 -7.34
CA LYS A 116 16.45 11.97 -7.76
C LYS A 116 17.00 11.07 -6.64
N GLU A 117 16.63 11.33 -5.40
CA GLU A 117 16.91 10.47 -4.24
C GLU A 117 16.09 9.16 -4.23
N GLY A 118 15.15 9.02 -5.17
CA GLY A 118 14.29 7.86 -5.30
C GLY A 118 13.11 7.90 -4.33
N GLY A 119 12.56 6.74 -4.00
CA GLY A 119 11.41 6.61 -3.10
C GLY A 119 10.45 5.48 -3.49
N THR A 120 9.40 5.34 -2.70
CA THR A 120 8.34 4.36 -2.92
C THR A 120 7.24 4.95 -3.79
N VAL A 121 6.85 4.24 -4.83
CA VAL A 121 5.79 4.66 -5.76
C VAL A 121 4.77 3.56 -5.94
N THR A 122 3.48 3.95 -6.03
CA THR A 122 2.39 3.04 -6.37
C THR A 122 1.85 3.38 -7.75
N ILE A 123 2.03 2.45 -8.67
CA ILE A 123 1.64 2.53 -10.07
C ILE A 123 0.33 1.79 -10.25
N GLN A 124 -0.57 2.30 -11.07
CA GLN A 124 -1.75 1.60 -11.53
C GLN A 124 -1.64 1.32 -13.03
N LEU A 125 -1.96 0.10 -13.46
CA LEU A 125 -2.14 -0.21 -14.88
C LEU A 125 -3.54 0.21 -15.32
N ASN A 126 -3.66 0.81 -16.50
CA ASN A 126 -4.90 1.34 -17.05
C ASN A 126 -5.06 0.91 -18.52
N PRO A 127 -6.27 1.05 -19.10
CA PRO A 127 -6.41 1.03 -20.55
C PRO A 127 -5.53 2.11 -21.20
N GLY A 128 -5.15 1.88 -22.45
CA GLY A 128 -4.43 2.86 -23.24
C GLY A 128 -5.18 4.18 -23.39
N LYS A 129 -4.44 5.26 -23.66
CA LYS A 129 -5.01 6.55 -24.04
C LYS A 129 -4.99 6.70 -25.57
N PRO A 130 -5.95 7.43 -26.17
CA PRO A 130 -5.94 7.70 -27.61
C PRO A 130 -4.70 8.47 -28.10
N LYS A 131 -4.09 9.25 -27.20
CA LYS A 131 -2.82 9.94 -27.40
C LYS A 131 -2.18 10.28 -26.06
N TYR A 132 -0.86 10.42 -26.06
CA TYR A 132 -0.06 10.86 -24.94
C TYR A 132 0.61 12.18 -25.31
N ALA A 133 0.36 13.23 -24.53
CA ALA A 133 1.03 14.52 -24.72
C ALA A 133 2.35 14.54 -23.96
N GLY A 134 3.43 14.89 -24.64
CA GLY A 134 4.73 15.16 -24.02
C GLY A 134 4.74 16.47 -23.25
N SER A 135 5.59 16.58 -22.23
CA SER A 135 5.84 17.81 -21.47
C SER A 135 7.21 17.79 -20.79
N LYS A 136 7.63 18.95 -20.26
CA LYS A 136 8.81 19.07 -19.40
C LYS A 136 8.37 19.31 -17.95
N ARG A 137 8.67 18.38 -17.05
CA ARG A 137 8.35 18.47 -15.62
C ARG A 137 9.45 17.84 -14.79
N ASN A 138 9.75 18.44 -13.62
CA ASN A 138 10.67 17.88 -12.63
C ASN A 138 12.06 17.49 -13.20
N GLY A 139 12.55 18.26 -14.17
CA GLY A 139 13.84 18.03 -14.82
C GLY A 139 13.86 16.86 -15.82
N VAL A 140 12.70 16.34 -16.21
CA VAL A 140 12.52 15.30 -17.23
C VAL A 140 11.69 15.86 -18.38
N GLU A 141 12.08 15.57 -19.62
CA GLU A 141 11.33 15.88 -20.83
C GLU A 141 10.76 14.59 -21.41
N THR A 142 9.48 14.64 -21.75
CA THR A 142 8.75 13.51 -22.35
C THR A 142 8.23 13.88 -23.73
N ASP A 143 8.23 12.91 -24.63
CA ASP A 143 7.72 13.08 -25.99
C ASP A 143 6.23 12.74 -26.07
N SER A 144 5.58 13.20 -27.13
CA SER A 144 4.22 12.78 -27.45
C SER A 144 4.23 11.41 -28.15
N LEU A 145 3.19 10.62 -27.93
CA LEU A 145 3.01 9.32 -28.57
C LEU A 145 1.55 9.12 -28.97
N PRO A 146 1.27 8.47 -30.11
CA PRO A 146 -0.07 7.96 -30.43
C PRO A 146 -0.56 6.93 -29.41
N GLU A 147 -1.75 6.39 -29.65
CA GLU A 147 -2.32 5.38 -28.79
C GLU A 147 -1.44 4.13 -28.62
N THR A 148 -1.55 3.54 -27.43
CA THR A 148 -0.96 2.24 -27.10
C THR A 148 -2.03 1.38 -26.44
N ARG A 149 -1.81 0.07 -26.31
CA ARG A 149 -2.81 -0.84 -25.72
C ARG A 149 -3.13 -0.51 -24.26
N ARG A 150 -2.14 -0.05 -23.50
CA ARG A 150 -2.20 0.14 -22.05
C ARG A 150 -1.40 1.36 -21.64
N SER A 151 -1.87 2.00 -20.58
CA SER A 151 -1.17 3.08 -19.92
C SER A 151 -0.91 2.73 -18.46
N MET A 152 -0.04 3.50 -17.81
CA MET A 152 0.16 3.49 -16.39
C MET A 152 0.09 4.91 -15.84
N SER A 153 -0.34 5.03 -14.59
CA SER A 153 -0.37 6.29 -13.85
C SER A 153 -0.02 6.04 -12.38
N PHE A 154 0.24 7.10 -11.63
CA PHE A 154 0.61 7.00 -10.23
C PHE A 154 -0.56 7.33 -9.32
N VAL A 155 -0.72 6.55 -8.25
CA VAL A 155 -1.73 6.81 -7.22
C VAL A 155 -1.36 8.07 -6.46
N ASP A 156 -2.36 8.88 -6.10
CA ASP A 156 -2.24 10.17 -5.41
C ASP A 156 -1.42 11.25 -6.15
N GLY A 157 -0.97 10.97 -7.37
CA GLY A 157 -0.33 11.94 -8.27
C GLY A 157 -1.32 12.79 -9.07
N PRO A 158 -0.81 13.58 -10.02
CA PRO A 158 -1.62 14.22 -11.05
C PRO A 158 -2.52 13.21 -11.78
N GLY A 159 -3.77 13.57 -12.05
CA GLY A 159 -4.74 12.65 -12.68
C GLY A 159 -5.23 11.51 -11.77
N SER A 160 -4.99 11.59 -10.46
CA SER A 160 -5.43 10.57 -9.49
C SER A 160 -6.94 10.35 -9.47
N ASP A 161 -7.76 11.37 -9.74
CA ASP A 161 -9.22 11.21 -9.84
C ASP A 161 -9.63 10.25 -10.96
N GLU A 162 -9.05 10.41 -12.16
CA GLU A 162 -9.28 9.50 -13.28
C GLU A 162 -8.70 8.12 -13.00
N THR A 163 -7.49 8.07 -12.46
CA THR A 163 -6.84 6.82 -12.02
C THR A 163 -7.74 6.05 -11.06
N ASN A 164 -8.31 6.71 -10.05
CA ASN A 164 -9.20 6.09 -9.09
C ASN A 164 -10.55 5.67 -9.71
N LYS A 165 -11.08 6.42 -10.66
CA LYS A 165 -12.27 6.02 -11.43
C LYS A 165 -12.01 4.73 -12.22
N ILE A 166 -10.87 4.64 -12.91
CA ILE A 166 -10.46 3.45 -13.66
C ILE A 166 -10.28 2.26 -12.71
N HIS A 167 -9.65 2.47 -11.54
CA HIS A 167 -9.48 1.44 -10.50
C HIS A 167 -10.81 0.78 -10.17
N LEU A 168 -11.78 1.57 -9.70
CA LEU A 168 -13.08 1.09 -9.24
C LEU A 168 -13.89 0.39 -10.34
N ALA A 169 -13.74 0.85 -11.59
CA ALA A 169 -14.40 0.26 -12.75
C ALA A 169 -13.84 -1.13 -13.11
N HIS A 170 -12.54 -1.38 -12.87
CA HIS A 170 -11.85 -2.60 -13.30
C HIS A 170 -11.51 -3.58 -12.16
N ILE A 171 -11.99 -3.34 -10.92
CA ILE A 171 -11.86 -4.33 -9.85
C ILE A 171 -12.57 -5.63 -10.26
N PRO A 172 -11.86 -6.76 -10.43
CA PRO A 172 -12.44 -8.01 -10.89
C PRO A 172 -13.45 -8.54 -9.86
N ARG A 173 -14.63 -8.90 -10.35
CA ARG A 173 -15.62 -9.66 -9.57
C ARG A 173 -15.22 -11.13 -9.57
N ILE A 174 -15.24 -11.74 -8.38
CA ILE A 174 -14.84 -13.15 -8.19
C ILE A 174 -15.90 -13.92 -7.42
N ASP A 175 -15.87 -15.25 -7.52
CA ASP A 175 -16.73 -16.11 -6.71
C ASP A 175 -16.19 -16.31 -5.29
N TRP A 176 -17.07 -16.68 -4.37
CA TRP A 176 -16.72 -16.95 -2.97
C TRP A 176 -15.68 -18.05 -2.78
N ASP A 177 -15.60 -18.98 -3.72
CA ASP A 177 -14.69 -20.12 -3.71
C ASP A 177 -13.41 -19.87 -4.54
N THR A 178 -13.23 -18.67 -5.11
CA THR A 178 -12.01 -18.31 -5.86
C THR A 178 -10.80 -18.29 -4.93
N LYS A 179 -9.94 -19.30 -5.07
CA LYS A 179 -8.60 -19.33 -4.46
C LYS A 179 -7.75 -18.22 -5.04
N PHE A 180 -6.93 -17.56 -4.22
CA PHE A 180 -6.01 -16.54 -4.69
C PHE A 180 -5.06 -17.07 -5.79
N THR A 181 -4.58 -18.30 -5.65
CA THR A 181 -3.73 -18.97 -6.66
C THR A 181 -4.39 -19.17 -8.02
N ARG A 182 -5.73 -19.16 -8.08
CA ARG A 182 -6.51 -19.31 -9.31
C ARG A 182 -7.05 -17.98 -9.85
N SER A 183 -6.81 -16.87 -9.16
CA SER A 183 -7.26 -15.54 -9.57
C SER A 183 -6.54 -15.00 -10.80
N GLY A 184 -5.38 -15.58 -11.14
CA GLY A 184 -4.49 -15.06 -12.17
C GLY A 184 -3.52 -13.97 -11.67
N PHE A 185 -3.56 -13.60 -10.38
CA PHE A 185 -2.66 -12.60 -9.77
C PHE A 185 -1.55 -13.21 -8.90
N ALA A 186 -1.56 -14.53 -8.70
CA ALA A 186 -0.64 -15.25 -7.82
C ALA A 186 0.73 -15.54 -8.47
N TYR A 187 1.38 -14.51 -9.01
CA TYR A 187 2.70 -14.65 -9.61
C TYR A 187 3.82 -14.80 -8.59
N ARG A 188 4.88 -15.51 -8.97
CA ARG A 188 6.05 -15.71 -8.11
C ARG A 188 6.78 -14.37 -7.94
N ARG A 189 7.12 -14.03 -6.69
CA ARG A 189 7.94 -12.87 -6.27
C ARG A 189 7.24 -11.50 -6.18
N LEU A 190 5.93 -11.45 -5.95
CA LEU A 190 5.19 -10.21 -5.65
C LEU A 190 4.84 -10.08 -4.15
N VAL A 191 5.77 -10.44 -3.25
CA VAL A 191 5.59 -10.17 -1.81
C VAL A 191 5.50 -8.66 -1.59
N GLY A 192 4.68 -8.24 -0.63
CA GLY A 192 4.33 -6.85 -0.35
C GLY A 192 3.32 -6.24 -1.34
N GLN A 193 2.97 -6.93 -2.43
CA GLN A 193 2.01 -6.40 -3.39
C GLN A 193 0.57 -6.65 -2.93
N ARG A 194 -0.31 -5.73 -3.35
CA ARG A 194 -1.71 -5.70 -2.97
C ARG A 194 -2.59 -5.80 -4.21
N PHE A 195 -3.64 -6.61 -4.13
CA PHE A 195 -4.61 -6.80 -5.21
C PHE A 195 -6.01 -6.61 -4.66
N SER A 196 -6.87 -5.96 -5.44
CA SER A 196 -8.24 -5.71 -5.04
C SER A 196 -9.21 -6.55 -5.85
N PHE A 197 -10.22 -7.10 -5.17
CA PHE A 197 -11.26 -7.94 -5.74
C PHE A 197 -12.63 -7.50 -5.23
N ARG A 198 -13.67 -7.75 -6.02
CA ARG A 198 -15.06 -7.52 -5.63
C ARG A 198 -15.73 -8.85 -5.32
N CYS A 199 -16.00 -9.07 -4.04
CA CYS A 199 -16.80 -10.18 -3.57
C CYS A 199 -18.29 -9.86 -3.69
N PRO A 200 -19.11 -10.73 -4.31
CA PRO A 200 -20.55 -10.57 -4.34
C PRO A 200 -21.17 -10.86 -2.96
N PRO A 201 -22.47 -10.57 -2.76
CA PRO A 201 -23.20 -11.13 -1.63
C PRO A 201 -23.03 -12.65 -1.55
N ALA A 202 -22.93 -13.16 -0.33
CA ALA A 202 -22.78 -14.58 -0.07
C ALA A 202 -24.01 -15.34 -0.60
N PRO A 203 -23.81 -16.49 -1.27
CA PRO A 203 -24.93 -17.36 -1.59
C PRO A 203 -25.59 -17.85 -0.29
N SER A 204 -26.91 -18.00 -0.31
CA SER A 204 -27.70 -18.48 0.85
C SER A 204 -27.26 -19.85 1.36
N ASN A 205 -26.68 -20.68 0.48
CA ASN A 205 -26.14 -22.00 0.78
C ASN A 205 -24.60 -22.02 0.72
N LEU A 206 -23.94 -21.06 1.37
CA LEU A 206 -22.48 -21.00 1.41
C LEU A 206 -21.90 -22.25 2.08
N ARG A 207 -21.56 -23.25 1.26
CA ARG A 207 -21.04 -24.54 1.74
C ARG A 207 -19.75 -24.33 2.53
N PRO A 208 -19.51 -25.07 3.63
CA PRO A 208 -18.23 -25.03 4.32
C PRO A 208 -17.06 -25.40 3.39
N ARG A 209 -15.93 -24.73 3.60
CA ARG A 209 -14.68 -24.97 2.89
C ARG A 209 -13.52 -24.79 3.87
N ILE A 210 -12.47 -25.57 3.67
CA ILE A 210 -11.27 -25.47 4.51
C ILE A 210 -10.49 -24.22 4.12
N VAL A 211 -10.27 -23.35 5.10
CA VAL A 211 -9.37 -22.21 5.06
C VAL A 211 -8.36 -22.40 6.18
N TYR A 212 -7.12 -21.94 6.01
CA TYR A 212 -6.08 -22.08 7.04
C TYR A 212 -5.56 -20.72 7.47
N GLY A 213 -5.40 -20.55 8.79
CA GLY A 213 -4.83 -19.34 9.37
C GLY A 213 -5.85 -18.31 9.86
N THR A 214 -5.32 -17.30 10.56
CA THR A 214 -6.06 -16.23 11.22
C THR A 214 -5.24 -14.96 11.10
N ASP A 215 -5.80 -13.92 10.48
CA ASP A 215 -5.15 -12.65 10.08
C ASP A 215 -3.99 -12.80 9.06
N THR A 216 -3.21 -13.87 9.20
CA THR A 216 -2.28 -14.42 8.23
C THR A 216 -2.85 -15.75 7.71
N TYR A 217 -3.20 -15.79 6.44
CA TYR A 217 -3.86 -16.92 5.78
C TYR A 217 -2.92 -17.62 4.81
N ASP A 218 -3.20 -18.89 4.56
CA ASP A 218 -2.49 -19.66 3.55
C ASP A 218 -2.60 -19.01 2.16
N PHE A 219 -1.51 -19.06 1.36
CA PHE A 219 -1.43 -18.44 0.04
C PHE A 219 -2.50 -18.92 -0.96
N SER A 220 -3.09 -20.11 -0.74
CA SER A 220 -4.14 -20.68 -1.57
C SER A 220 -5.57 -20.43 -1.06
N SER A 221 -5.73 -19.62 -0.01
CA SER A 221 -7.03 -19.34 0.60
C SER A 221 -8.03 -18.72 -0.39
N MET A 222 -9.32 -19.03 -0.20
CA MET A 222 -10.39 -18.40 -0.96
C MET A 222 -10.59 -16.96 -0.47
N ILE A 223 -10.47 -16.02 -1.41
CA ILE A 223 -10.32 -14.58 -1.13
C ILE A 223 -11.50 -14.07 -0.27
N CYS A 224 -12.74 -14.26 -0.72
CA CYS A 224 -13.91 -13.72 -0.02
C CYS A 224 -14.15 -14.36 1.34
N ARG A 225 -13.90 -15.67 1.49
CA ARG A 225 -14.09 -16.37 2.76
C ARG A 225 -13.08 -15.93 3.81
N ALA A 226 -11.81 -15.87 3.42
CA ALA A 226 -10.77 -15.41 4.32
C ALA A 226 -10.92 -13.92 4.66
N ALA A 227 -11.41 -13.10 3.72
CA ALA A 227 -11.78 -11.71 3.97
C ALA A 227 -12.95 -11.56 4.95
N LEU A 228 -14.00 -12.37 4.82
CA LEU A 228 -15.11 -12.41 5.77
C LEU A 228 -14.60 -12.84 7.15
N HIS A 229 -13.82 -13.93 7.21
CA HIS A 229 -13.20 -14.39 8.45
C HIS A 229 -12.36 -13.28 9.11
N ALA A 230 -11.56 -12.55 8.33
CA ALA A 230 -10.76 -11.41 8.78
C ALA A 230 -11.59 -10.16 9.15
N GLY A 231 -12.91 -10.17 8.95
CA GLY A 231 -13.78 -9.03 9.21
C GLY A 231 -13.61 -7.87 8.23
N LYS A 232 -13.01 -8.12 7.05
CA LYS A 232 -12.77 -7.08 6.02
C LYS A 232 -13.96 -6.85 5.10
N ILE A 233 -14.87 -7.82 5.05
CA ILE A 233 -16.18 -7.72 4.37
C ILE A 233 -17.24 -8.42 5.23
N THR A 234 -18.51 -8.19 4.92
CA THR A 234 -19.64 -8.94 5.51
C THR A 234 -20.19 -9.95 4.50
N THR A 235 -21.26 -10.65 4.87
CA THR A 235 -22.00 -11.53 3.95
C THR A 235 -22.67 -10.77 2.80
N GLN A 236 -22.76 -9.44 2.85
CA GLN A 236 -23.18 -8.63 1.68
C GLN A 236 -22.08 -8.49 0.63
N GLY A 237 -20.88 -9.02 0.90
CA GLY A 237 -19.72 -8.86 0.02
C GLY A 237 -19.08 -7.49 0.17
N GLY A 238 -18.43 -7.03 -0.89
CA GLY A 238 -17.71 -5.76 -0.92
C GLY A 238 -16.40 -5.84 -1.68
N ILE A 239 -15.68 -4.73 -1.72
CA ILE A 239 -14.31 -4.70 -2.23
C ILE A 239 -13.38 -5.13 -1.10
N VAL A 240 -12.51 -6.08 -1.40
CA VAL A 240 -11.45 -6.54 -0.51
C VAL A 240 -10.10 -6.31 -1.16
N THR A 241 -9.12 -5.89 -0.35
CA THR A 241 -7.71 -5.85 -0.75
C THR A 241 -6.94 -6.95 -0.03
N VAL A 242 -6.28 -7.80 -0.80
CA VAL A 242 -5.38 -8.84 -0.32
C VAL A 242 -3.94 -8.41 -0.52
N GLU A 243 -3.09 -8.62 0.49
CA GLU A 243 -1.65 -8.41 0.43
C GLU A 243 -0.94 -9.76 0.46
N ILE A 244 0.07 -9.93 -0.39
CA ILE A 244 0.94 -11.11 -0.39
C ILE A 244 2.03 -10.90 0.65
N GLY A 245 2.00 -11.67 1.74
CA GLY A 245 3.02 -11.63 2.79
C GLY A 245 4.14 -12.65 2.60
N PRO A 246 5.25 -12.53 3.36
CA PRO A 246 6.26 -13.58 3.45
C PRO A 246 5.66 -14.86 4.06
N GLY A 247 6.37 -15.97 3.88
CA GLY A 247 6.02 -17.24 4.49
C GLY A 247 6.08 -17.23 6.01
N VAL A 248 5.31 -18.12 6.63
CA VAL A 248 5.30 -18.34 8.09
C VAL A 248 5.52 -19.82 8.38
N PRO A 249 6.09 -20.20 9.53
CA PRO A 249 6.35 -21.61 9.85
C PRO A 249 5.08 -22.41 10.20
N LYS A 250 3.99 -21.74 10.61
CA LYS A 250 2.73 -22.38 11.01
C LYS A 250 1.56 -21.41 10.86
N PHE A 251 0.41 -21.95 10.46
CA PHE A 251 -0.87 -21.27 10.50
C PHE A 251 -1.67 -21.71 11.72
N VAL A 252 -2.34 -20.75 12.37
CA VAL A 252 -3.24 -20.99 13.51
C VAL A 252 -4.67 -20.70 13.07
N GLY A 253 -5.53 -21.71 13.16
CA GLY A 253 -6.96 -21.61 12.87
C GLY A 253 -7.75 -20.94 13.99
N SER A 254 -8.89 -20.35 13.66
CA SER A 254 -9.86 -19.82 14.62
C SER A 254 -11.27 -19.79 14.03
N ILE A 255 -12.25 -19.39 14.83
CA ILE A 255 -13.63 -19.15 14.38
C ILE A 255 -13.89 -17.65 14.50
N ARG A 256 -14.16 -16.98 13.37
CA ARG A 256 -14.52 -15.55 13.32
C ARG A 256 -15.54 -15.30 12.23
N ASN A 257 -16.47 -14.38 12.48
CA ASN A 257 -17.46 -13.93 11.49
C ASN A 257 -18.22 -15.08 10.81
N GLY A 258 -18.53 -16.14 11.56
CA GLY A 258 -19.25 -17.32 11.05
C GLY A 258 -18.44 -18.26 10.15
N ILE A 259 -17.12 -18.08 10.07
CA ILE A 259 -16.20 -18.95 9.33
C ILE A 259 -15.25 -19.61 10.33
N GLU A 260 -15.04 -20.93 10.19
CA GLU A 260 -14.00 -21.68 10.89
C GLU A 260 -12.79 -21.89 9.96
N THR A 261 -11.60 -21.67 10.49
CA THR A 261 -10.33 -21.95 9.81
C THR A 261 -9.49 -22.94 10.61
N ASN A 262 -8.64 -23.69 9.91
CA ASN A 262 -7.83 -24.75 10.49
C ASN A 262 -6.38 -24.30 10.70
N SER A 263 -5.71 -24.97 11.64
CA SER A 263 -4.25 -24.89 11.78
C SER A 263 -3.56 -25.84 10.81
N LYS A 264 -2.37 -25.48 10.31
CA LYS A 264 -1.49 -26.39 9.56
C LYS A 264 -0.04 -25.89 9.56
N GLY A 265 0.87 -26.71 9.01
CA GLY A 265 2.24 -26.30 8.72
C GLY A 265 2.31 -25.11 7.76
N GLY A 266 3.41 -24.37 7.87
CA GLY A 266 3.69 -23.16 7.12
C GLY A 266 3.85 -23.30 5.61
N THR A 267 3.82 -22.17 4.91
CA THR A 267 4.13 -22.05 3.48
C THR A 267 5.07 -20.88 3.22
N ASP A 268 5.62 -20.80 2.00
CA ASP A 268 6.59 -19.78 1.58
C ASP A 268 6.00 -18.37 1.37
N ARG A 269 4.67 -18.27 1.31
CA ARG A 269 3.91 -17.03 1.20
C ARG A 269 2.64 -17.12 2.02
N THR A 270 2.09 -15.95 2.32
CA THR A 270 0.83 -15.80 3.05
C THR A 270 -0.06 -14.78 2.36
N LEU A 271 -1.33 -14.74 2.76
CA LEU A 271 -2.24 -13.65 2.44
C LEU A 271 -2.62 -12.94 3.73
N THR A 272 -2.63 -11.62 3.70
CA THR A 272 -3.29 -10.80 4.71
C THR A 272 -4.36 -9.96 4.02
N PHE A 273 -5.44 -9.66 4.75
CA PHE A 273 -6.54 -8.86 4.23
C PHE A 273 -6.54 -7.54 4.97
N ILE A 274 -6.46 -6.45 4.23
CA ILE A 274 -6.36 -5.10 4.78
C ILE A 274 -7.63 -4.32 4.45
N ASP A 275 -7.85 -3.24 5.18
CA ASP A 275 -8.94 -2.34 4.87
C ASP A 275 -8.71 -1.69 3.51
N HIS A 276 -9.73 -1.70 2.66
CA HIS A 276 -9.68 -0.94 1.44
C HIS A 276 -9.59 0.55 1.81
N ALA A 277 -8.58 1.24 1.28
CA ALA A 277 -8.42 2.66 1.54
C ALA A 277 -9.72 3.40 1.20
N LYS A 278 -10.33 4.04 2.19
CA LYS A 278 -11.47 4.92 1.95
C LYS A 278 -10.93 6.14 1.24
N MET A 279 -11.37 6.36 0.01
CA MET A 279 -11.03 7.59 -0.72
C MET A 279 -11.56 8.77 0.11
N LYS A 280 -10.65 9.62 0.60
CA LYS A 280 -11.05 10.90 1.18
C LYS A 280 -11.66 11.71 0.04
N LYS A 281 -12.97 11.94 0.05
CA LYS A 281 -13.56 13.00 -0.77
C LYS A 281 -12.84 14.28 -0.36
N ARG A 282 -12.12 14.91 -1.31
CA ARG A 282 -11.71 16.29 -1.14
C ARG A 282 -13.01 17.09 -1.18
N GLU A 283 -13.52 17.48 -0.01
CA GLU A 283 -14.50 18.58 0.05
C GLU A 283 -13.80 19.80 -0.53
N GLN A 284 -14.19 20.17 -1.75
CA GLN A 284 -13.89 21.48 -2.29
C GLN A 284 -14.64 22.47 -1.41
N SER A 285 -13.93 23.08 -0.45
CA SER A 285 -14.37 24.34 0.15
C SER A 285 -14.40 25.37 -0.97
N ALA A 286 -15.56 25.48 -1.63
CA ALA A 286 -15.89 26.63 -2.45
C ALA A 286 -16.00 27.83 -1.50
N ASN A 287 -14.94 28.61 -1.45
CA ASN A 287 -14.98 29.95 -0.90
C ASN A 287 -15.79 30.80 -1.89
N LYS A 288 -17.02 31.14 -1.53
CA LYS A 288 -17.80 32.20 -2.17
C LYS A 288 -18.55 32.98 -1.10
#